data_AF-A0A925V664-F1
#
_entry.id   AF-A0A925V664-F1
#
_cell.length_a   1.000
_cell.length_b   1.000
_cell.length_c   1.000
_cell.angle_alpha   90.00
_cell.angle_beta   90.00
_cell.angle_gamma   90.00
#
_symmetry.space_group_name_H-M   'P 1'
#
loop_
_entity.id
_entity.type
_entity.pdbx_description
1 polymer ?
#
loop_
_entity_poly.entity_id
_entity_poly.type
_entity_poly.pdbx_seq_one_letter_code
_entity_poly.pdbx_strand_id
1 'polypeptide(L)'
;MSDRRLIATLPLLALVAACSSSEADHRWRAEIRWTSFGIPHITADDVPSAAYAQGYAFAQDAGCILADQIVKVRSERAAFFGPGDADANLDSDFTLLHLGIYQRAQGAFPEQPEDIQELVLSYASGYNAYLEAHGEDMPCGGEPWLRAIDEIDLFAHYIELGTLASARALAGYIATAQPPGAGLVRDDDPMPLSRLR
;
A
#
# COMPACT_ATOMS: atom_id res chain seq x y z
N MET A 1 -63.53 27.53 -53.87
CA MET A 1 -62.51 28.59 -53.87
C MET A 1 -61.93 28.67 -52.48
N SER A 2 -60.60 28.59 -52.36
CA SER A 2 -59.69 29.13 -51.32
C SER A 2 -60.31 29.49 -49.95
N ASP A 3 -59.79 29.05 -48.81
CA ASP A 3 -58.46 29.44 -48.35
C ASP A 3 -58.02 28.69 -47.08
N ARG A 4 -56.74 28.36 -47.03
CA ARG A 4 -56.00 27.82 -45.89
C ARG A 4 -55.64 28.96 -44.94
N ARG A 5 -55.86 28.80 -43.63
CA ARG A 5 -55.05 29.50 -42.61
C ARG A 5 -54.71 28.54 -41.47
N LEU A 6 -53.43 28.21 -41.41
CA LEU A 6 -52.75 27.40 -40.40
C LEU A 6 -52.62 28.23 -39.11
N ILE A 7 -53.05 27.69 -37.98
CA ILE A 7 -52.71 28.19 -36.64
C ILE A 7 -51.79 27.15 -36.01
N ALA A 8 -50.50 27.47 -35.95
CA ALA A 8 -49.48 26.65 -35.33
C ALA A 8 -49.54 26.82 -33.80
N THR A 9 -50.07 25.82 -33.11
CA THR A 9 -49.93 25.69 -31.66
C THR A 9 -48.56 25.10 -31.34
N LEU A 10 -47.65 25.91 -30.81
CA LEU A 10 -46.39 25.42 -30.22
C LEU A 10 -46.70 24.71 -28.89
N PRO A 11 -46.28 23.44 -28.68
CA PRO A 11 -46.34 22.82 -27.38
C PRO A 11 -45.17 23.33 -26.53
N LEU A 12 -45.47 23.76 -25.30
CA LEU A 12 -44.50 24.05 -24.26
C LEU A 12 -43.87 22.72 -23.80
N LEU A 13 -42.71 22.36 -24.36
CA LEU A 13 -41.89 21.25 -23.88
C LEU A 13 -41.18 21.68 -22.59
N ALA A 14 -41.68 21.23 -21.44
CA ALA A 14 -40.93 21.30 -20.19
C ALA A 14 -39.79 20.28 -20.25
N LEU A 15 -38.56 20.75 -20.50
CA LEU A 15 -37.35 19.95 -20.29
C LEU A 15 -37.20 19.72 -18.79
N VAL A 16 -37.65 18.56 -18.31
CA VAL A 16 -37.17 18.02 -17.04
C VAL A 16 -35.75 17.53 -17.29
N ALA A 17 -34.78 18.38 -16.96
CA ALA A 17 -33.38 17.96 -16.88
C ALA A 17 -33.28 16.94 -15.74
N ALA A 18 -33.38 15.66 -16.07
CA ALA A 18 -33.03 14.59 -15.16
C ALA A 18 -31.52 14.70 -14.92
N CYS A 19 -31.14 15.30 -13.79
CA CYS A 19 -29.84 15.04 -13.20
C CYS A 19 -29.83 13.56 -12.79
N SER A 20 -29.48 12.66 -13.71
CA SER A 20 -28.97 11.37 -13.30
C SER A 20 -27.58 11.64 -12.74
N SER A 21 -27.51 11.99 -11.46
CA SER A 21 -26.35 11.62 -10.67
C SER A 21 -26.28 10.10 -10.77
N SER A 22 -25.41 9.60 -11.65
CA SER A 22 -24.92 8.24 -11.53
C SER A 22 -24.49 8.12 -10.09
N GLU A 23 -25.23 7.38 -9.27
CA GLU A 23 -24.62 6.85 -8.05
C GLU A 23 -23.38 6.12 -8.57
N ALA A 24 -22.21 6.67 -8.28
CA ALA A 24 -21.00 5.92 -8.49
C ALA A 24 -21.20 4.65 -7.67
N ASP A 25 -21.18 3.51 -8.35
CA ASP A 25 -21.29 2.21 -7.69
C ASP A 25 -20.02 2.02 -6.88
N HIS A 26 -20.04 2.54 -5.66
CA HIS A 26 -18.93 2.47 -4.73
C HIS A 26 -18.86 1.03 -4.22
N ARG A 27 -17.88 0.28 -4.76
CA ARG A 27 -17.62 -1.14 -4.42
C ARG A 27 -17.53 -1.40 -2.91
N TRP A 28 -17.06 -0.42 -2.14
CA TRP A 28 -16.93 -0.50 -0.69
C TRP A 28 -17.55 0.74 -0.05
N ARG A 29 -18.31 0.54 1.05
CA ARG A 29 -19.02 1.62 1.74
C ARG A 29 -18.94 1.46 3.25
N ALA A 30 -18.44 2.48 3.92
CA ALA A 30 -18.31 2.51 5.37
C ALA A 30 -18.45 3.93 5.91
N GLU A 31 -18.89 4.04 7.15
CA GLU A 31 -18.86 5.27 7.94
C GLU A 31 -17.63 5.23 8.85
N ILE A 32 -16.90 6.34 8.90
CA ILE A 32 -15.81 6.52 9.84
C ILE A 32 -16.15 7.70 10.75
N ARG A 33 -15.96 7.54 12.06
CA ARG A 33 -16.14 8.59 13.07
C ARG A 33 -14.89 8.70 13.92
N TRP A 34 -14.40 9.91 14.13
CA TRP A 34 -13.18 10.15 14.91
C TRP A 34 -13.53 10.68 16.29
N THR A 35 -12.82 10.17 17.30
CA THR A 35 -12.84 10.78 18.63
C THR A 35 -11.92 12.00 18.68
N SER A 36 -11.93 12.73 19.81
CA SER A 36 -11.12 13.94 20.01
C SER A 36 -9.61 13.73 19.90
N PHE A 37 -9.12 12.50 20.04
CA PHE A 37 -7.70 12.14 19.91
C PHE A 37 -7.36 11.52 18.55
N GLY A 38 -8.26 11.63 17.57
CA GLY A 38 -8.04 11.07 16.23
C GLY A 38 -8.31 9.57 16.09
N ILE A 39 -8.81 8.89 17.14
CA ILE A 39 -9.07 7.45 17.07
C ILE A 39 -10.28 7.18 16.16
N PRO A 40 -10.13 6.43 15.05
CA PRO A 40 -11.24 6.13 14.14
C PRO A 40 -12.11 4.98 14.67
N HIS A 41 -13.43 5.16 14.54
CA HIS A 41 -14.44 4.13 14.72
C HIS A 41 -15.10 3.86 13.37
N ILE A 42 -14.92 2.66 12.85
CA ILE A 42 -15.37 2.27 11.52
C ILE A 42 -16.63 1.39 11.65
N THR A 43 -17.67 1.72 10.90
CA THR A 43 -18.91 0.94 10.79
C THR A 43 -19.15 0.62 9.32
N ALA A 44 -19.38 -0.65 9.01
CA ALA A 44 -19.66 -1.14 7.65
C ALA A 44 -20.55 -2.38 7.70
N ASP A 45 -21.22 -2.69 6.59
CA ASP A 45 -22.11 -3.87 6.48
C ASP A 45 -21.34 -5.17 6.20
N ASP A 46 -20.07 -5.06 5.77
CA ASP A 46 -19.19 -6.18 5.46
C ASP A 46 -17.72 -5.88 5.77
N VAL A 47 -16.92 -6.95 5.85
CA VAL A 47 -15.51 -6.90 6.22
C VAL A 47 -14.64 -6.15 5.19
N PRO A 48 -14.77 -6.36 3.86
CA PRO A 48 -14.02 -5.58 2.88
C PRO A 48 -14.30 -4.08 2.97
N SER A 49 -15.55 -3.67 3.18
CA SER A 49 -15.90 -2.26 3.36
C SER A 49 -15.29 -1.67 4.64
N ALA A 50 -15.25 -2.44 5.74
CA ALA A 50 -14.56 -2.03 6.96
C ALA A 50 -13.03 -1.90 6.72
N ALA A 51 -12.42 -2.83 5.99
CA ALA A 51 -11.00 -2.81 5.68
C ALA A 51 -10.61 -1.66 4.74
N TYR A 52 -11.46 -1.33 3.76
CA TYR A 52 -11.31 -0.12 2.94
C TYR A 52 -11.28 1.15 3.80
N ALA A 53 -12.26 1.32 4.68
CA ALA A 53 -12.26 2.46 5.60
C ALA A 53 -11.06 2.45 6.56
N GLN A 54 -10.60 1.27 6.96
CA GLN A 54 -9.41 1.13 7.80
C GLN A 54 -8.15 1.59 7.06
N GLY A 55 -7.96 1.18 5.80
CA GLY A 55 -6.85 1.62 4.97
C GLY A 55 -6.86 3.14 4.79
N TYR A 56 -8.04 3.72 4.55
CA TYR A 56 -8.20 5.18 4.41
C TYR A 56 -7.86 5.92 5.71
N ALA A 57 -8.43 5.49 6.85
CA ALA A 57 -8.15 6.12 8.14
C ALA A 57 -6.70 5.92 8.59
N PHE A 58 -6.10 4.75 8.34
CA PHE A 58 -4.70 4.49 8.65
C PHE A 58 -3.76 5.40 7.85
N ALA A 59 -4.05 5.62 6.57
CA ALA A 59 -3.21 6.45 5.72
C ALA A 59 -3.11 7.90 6.22
N GLN A 60 -4.17 8.41 6.86
CA GLN A 60 -4.20 9.73 7.49
C GLN A 60 -3.10 9.90 8.54
N ASP A 61 -2.88 8.89 9.38
CA ASP A 61 -1.97 9.01 10.53
C ASP A 61 -0.59 8.41 10.24
N ALA A 62 -0.55 7.30 9.49
CA ALA A 62 0.63 6.45 9.34
C ALA A 62 0.91 6.09 7.88
N GLY A 63 0.35 6.82 6.91
CA GLY A 63 0.51 6.47 5.50
C GLY A 63 1.97 6.50 5.03
N CYS A 64 2.75 7.50 5.44
CA CYS A 64 4.19 7.57 5.13
C CYS A 64 4.98 6.39 5.72
N ILE A 65 4.56 5.89 6.89
CA ILE A 65 5.21 4.73 7.53
C ILE A 65 4.96 3.47 6.70
N LEU A 66 3.72 3.25 6.24
CA LEU A 66 3.42 2.12 5.38
C LEU A 66 4.12 2.24 4.02
N ALA A 67 4.16 3.43 3.40
CA ALA A 67 4.91 3.65 2.17
C ALA A 67 6.40 3.25 2.31
N ASP A 68 7.06 3.63 3.40
CA ASP A 68 8.43 3.20 3.70
C ASP A 68 8.55 1.66 3.86
N GLN A 69 7.57 1.02 4.48
CA GLN A 69 7.54 -0.45 4.56
C GLN A 69 7.32 -1.11 3.19
N ILE A 70 6.55 -0.49 2.30
CA ILE A 70 6.37 -0.98 0.93
C ILE A 70 7.66 -0.85 0.13
N VAL A 71 8.38 0.27 0.23
CA VAL A 71 9.73 0.42 -0.35
C VAL A 71 10.65 -0.70 0.13
N LYS A 72 10.60 -1.01 1.43
CA LYS A 72 11.38 -2.10 2.00
C LYS A 72 11.03 -3.45 1.39
N VAL A 73 9.74 -3.84 1.34
CA VAL A 73 9.38 -5.17 0.81
C VAL A 73 9.57 -5.32 -0.70
N ARG A 74 9.61 -4.20 -1.42
CA ARG A 74 10.07 -4.15 -2.83
C ARG A 74 11.59 -4.22 -2.98
N SER A 75 12.34 -4.17 -1.87
CA SER A 75 13.81 -4.13 -1.85
C SER A 75 14.37 -2.92 -2.59
N GLU A 76 13.75 -1.76 -2.38
CA GLU A 76 14.08 -0.50 -3.05
C GLU A 76 14.67 0.55 -2.08
N ARG A 77 15.00 0.19 -0.82
CA ARG A 77 15.46 1.18 0.17
C ARG A 77 16.74 1.86 -0.26
N ALA A 78 17.73 1.09 -0.73
CA ALA A 78 19.01 1.62 -1.15
C ALA A 78 18.89 2.53 -2.38
N ALA A 79 17.91 2.27 -3.24
CA ALA A 79 17.64 3.09 -4.43
C ALA A 79 17.06 4.46 -4.07
N PHE A 80 16.16 4.55 -3.09
CA PHE A 80 15.54 5.81 -2.69
C PHE A 80 16.27 6.55 -1.57
N PHE A 81 16.87 5.83 -0.63
CA PHE A 81 17.44 6.39 0.61
C PHE A 81 18.97 6.26 0.69
N GLY A 82 19.62 5.73 -0.35
CA GLY A 82 21.04 5.41 -0.33
C GLY A 82 21.36 4.20 0.56
N PRO A 83 22.64 3.82 0.71
CA PRO A 83 23.05 2.58 1.38
C PRO A 83 22.64 2.51 2.85
N GLY A 84 22.37 3.65 3.50
CA GLY A 84 22.12 3.74 4.93
C GLY A 84 23.39 3.65 5.75
N ASP A 85 23.29 3.95 7.04
CA ASP A 85 24.41 3.81 7.97
C ASP A 85 24.85 2.34 8.04
N ALA A 86 26.16 2.10 7.95
CA ALA A 86 26.74 0.75 7.91
C ALA A 86 26.05 -0.18 6.89
N ASP A 87 25.67 0.37 5.74
CA ASP A 87 24.99 -0.33 4.65
C ASP A 87 23.62 -0.95 5.02
N ALA A 88 22.95 -0.46 6.07
CA ALA A 88 21.70 -1.05 6.57
C ALA A 88 20.57 -1.18 5.54
N ASN A 89 20.45 -0.23 4.60
CA ASN A 89 19.43 -0.32 3.53
C ASN A 89 19.83 -1.36 2.47
N LEU A 90 21.11 -1.43 2.11
CA LEU A 90 21.61 -2.48 1.21
C LEU A 90 21.38 -3.86 1.81
N ASP A 91 21.71 -4.04 3.09
CA ASP A 91 21.55 -5.32 3.77
C ASP A 91 20.08 -5.73 3.90
N SER A 92 19.20 -4.76 4.16
CA SER A 92 17.76 -4.96 4.09
C SER A 92 17.34 -5.46 2.71
N ASP A 93 17.69 -4.73 1.65
CA ASP A 93 17.27 -5.08 0.28
C ASP A 93 17.81 -6.45 -0.14
N PHE A 94 19.10 -6.74 0.11
CA PHE A 94 19.69 -8.06 -0.18
C PHE A 94 19.02 -9.18 0.60
N THR A 95 18.69 -8.96 1.88
CA THR A 95 18.01 -9.96 2.71
C THR A 95 16.63 -10.28 2.13
N LEU A 96 15.84 -9.26 1.80
CA LEU A 96 14.48 -9.47 1.31
C LEU A 96 14.45 -10.08 -0.10
N LEU A 97 15.41 -9.73 -0.95
CA LEU A 97 15.65 -10.40 -2.23
C LEU A 97 16.06 -11.87 -2.03
N HIS A 98 16.97 -12.15 -1.11
CA HIS A 98 17.44 -13.52 -0.82
C HIS A 98 16.31 -14.41 -0.29
N LEU A 99 15.49 -13.88 0.62
CA LEU A 99 14.32 -14.58 1.15
C LEU A 99 13.20 -14.71 0.12
N GLY A 100 13.23 -13.89 -0.94
CA GLY A 100 12.23 -13.86 -1.99
C GLY A 100 10.87 -13.40 -1.49
N ILE A 101 10.83 -12.41 -0.58
CA ILE A 101 9.59 -11.99 0.11
C ILE A 101 8.52 -11.58 -0.90
N TYR A 102 8.86 -10.73 -1.86
CA TYR A 102 7.90 -10.24 -2.86
C TYR A 102 7.45 -11.35 -3.81
N GLN A 103 8.37 -12.21 -4.26
CA GLN A 103 8.05 -13.36 -5.12
C GLN A 103 7.15 -14.38 -4.40
N ARG A 104 7.37 -14.59 -3.09
CA ARG A 104 6.48 -15.41 -2.26
C ARG A 104 5.09 -14.81 -2.16
N ALA A 105 4.98 -13.49 -2.03
CA ALA A 105 3.68 -12.82 -2.04
C ALA A 105 2.95 -13.03 -3.37
N GLN A 106 3.64 -12.85 -4.50
CA GLN A 106 3.09 -13.10 -5.85
C GLN A 106 2.56 -14.53 -6.02
N GLY A 107 3.26 -15.53 -5.48
CA GLY A 107 2.84 -16.94 -5.55
C GLY A 107 1.74 -17.30 -4.56
N ALA A 108 1.80 -16.78 -3.33
CA ALA A 108 0.92 -17.20 -2.25
C ALA A 108 -0.38 -16.39 -2.15
N PHE A 109 -0.41 -15.14 -2.65
CA PHE A 109 -1.61 -14.31 -2.58
C PHE A 109 -2.79 -14.89 -3.38
N PRO A 110 -2.61 -15.34 -4.65
CA PRO A 110 -3.71 -15.95 -5.42
C PRO A 110 -4.24 -17.25 -4.82
N GLU A 111 -3.46 -17.91 -3.94
CA GLU A 111 -3.85 -19.13 -3.24
C GLU A 111 -4.61 -18.85 -1.94
N GLN A 112 -4.76 -17.59 -1.53
CA GLN A 112 -5.52 -17.24 -0.34
C GLN A 112 -7.03 -17.45 -0.54
N PRO A 113 -7.78 -17.73 0.52
CA PRO A 113 -9.24 -17.66 0.48
C PRO A 113 -9.75 -16.31 -0.07
N GLU A 114 -10.87 -16.33 -0.80
CA GLU A 114 -11.43 -15.14 -1.47
C GLU A 114 -11.72 -13.99 -0.51
N ASP A 115 -12.18 -14.29 0.70
CA ASP A 115 -12.42 -13.30 1.76
C ASP A 115 -11.13 -12.61 2.23
N ILE A 116 -10.01 -13.33 2.26
CA ILE A 116 -8.68 -12.77 2.55
C ILE A 116 -8.19 -11.91 1.37
N GLN A 117 -8.38 -12.36 0.13
CA GLN A 117 -8.00 -11.56 -1.04
C GLN A 117 -8.75 -10.23 -1.06
N GLU A 118 -10.07 -10.24 -0.84
CA GLU A 118 -10.90 -9.04 -0.77
C GLU A 118 -10.52 -8.15 0.42
N LEU A 119 -10.19 -8.72 1.58
CA LEU A 119 -9.73 -7.95 2.74
C LEU A 119 -8.45 -7.16 2.44
N VAL A 120 -7.45 -7.80 1.83
CA VAL A 120 -6.16 -7.15 1.50
C VAL A 120 -6.35 -6.11 0.39
N LEU A 121 -7.09 -6.46 -0.66
CA LEU A 121 -7.36 -5.57 -1.80
C LEU A 121 -8.13 -4.32 -1.36
N SER A 122 -9.15 -4.49 -0.53
CA SER A 122 -9.97 -3.37 -0.04
C SER A 122 -9.16 -2.42 0.85
N TYR A 123 -8.31 -2.94 1.75
CA TYR A 123 -7.39 -2.12 2.54
C TYR A 123 -6.44 -1.30 1.64
N ALA A 124 -5.76 -1.95 0.70
CA ALA A 124 -4.85 -1.27 -0.23
C ALA A 124 -5.58 -0.18 -1.03
N SER A 125 -6.81 -0.46 -1.46
CA SER A 125 -7.66 0.51 -2.17
C SER A 125 -8.05 1.69 -1.28
N GLY A 126 -8.33 1.47 0.00
CA GLY A 126 -8.61 2.52 0.97
C GLY A 126 -7.41 3.44 1.21
N TYR A 127 -6.23 2.85 1.38
CA TYR A 127 -4.97 3.59 1.47
C TYR A 127 -4.74 4.45 0.22
N ASN A 128 -4.91 3.86 -0.98
CA ASN A 128 -4.74 4.58 -2.24
C ASN A 128 -5.75 5.72 -2.42
N ALA A 129 -6.99 5.53 -1.98
CA ALA A 129 -8.01 6.59 -2.02
C ALA A 129 -7.66 7.78 -1.11
N TYR A 130 -7.01 7.53 0.04
CA TYR A 130 -6.48 8.61 0.86
C TYR A 130 -5.32 9.32 0.16
N LEU A 131 -4.38 8.55 -0.43
CA LEU A 131 -3.24 9.11 -1.14
C LEU A 131 -3.67 9.97 -2.34
N GLU A 132 -4.68 9.55 -3.09
CA GLU A 132 -5.24 10.33 -4.20
C GLU A 132 -5.83 11.66 -3.71
N ALA A 133 -6.50 11.64 -2.57
CA ALA A 133 -7.18 12.82 -2.03
C ALA A 133 -6.25 13.79 -1.30
N HIS A 134 -5.24 13.28 -0.59
CA HIS A 134 -4.45 14.05 0.40
C HIS A 134 -2.94 13.81 0.32
N GLY A 135 -2.47 13.03 -0.65
CA GLY A 135 -1.07 12.58 -0.70
C GLY A 135 -0.04 13.69 -0.79
N GLU A 136 -0.36 14.78 -1.50
CA GLU A 136 0.53 15.94 -1.62
C GLU A 136 0.72 16.68 -0.28
N ASP A 137 -0.30 16.65 0.59
CA ASP A 137 -0.29 17.34 1.89
C ASP A 137 0.32 16.48 3.01
N MET A 138 0.64 15.21 2.74
CA MET A 138 1.27 14.32 3.72
C MET A 138 2.71 14.75 4.02
N PRO A 139 3.28 14.38 5.18
CA PRO A 139 4.69 14.67 5.50
C PRO A 139 5.72 14.15 4.48
N CYS A 140 5.36 13.10 3.75
CA CYS A 140 6.14 12.51 2.66
C CYS A 140 5.63 12.91 1.26
N GLY A 141 4.77 13.93 1.17
CA GLY A 141 4.20 14.40 -0.08
C GLY A 141 5.26 14.82 -1.09
N GLY A 142 5.06 14.46 -2.35
CA GLY A 142 5.99 14.75 -3.45
C GLY A 142 7.23 13.84 -3.53
N GLU A 143 7.42 12.94 -2.57
CA GLU A 143 8.48 11.95 -2.61
C GLU A 143 8.23 10.89 -3.70
N PRO A 144 9.24 10.49 -4.49
CA PRO A 144 9.05 9.57 -5.62
C PRO A 144 8.67 8.14 -5.19
N TRP A 145 8.91 7.80 -3.93
CA TRP A 145 8.55 6.52 -3.33
C TRP A 145 7.15 6.50 -2.71
N LEU A 146 6.51 7.67 -2.54
CA LEU A 146 5.11 7.75 -2.12
C LEU A 146 4.21 7.50 -3.33
N ARG A 147 3.79 6.25 -3.50
CA ARG A 147 2.99 5.80 -4.64
C ARG A 147 1.86 4.87 -4.21
N ALA A 148 0.87 4.72 -5.08
CA ALA A 148 -0.18 3.73 -4.92
C ALA A 148 0.43 2.33 -4.75
N ILE A 149 -0.22 1.52 -3.92
CA ILE A 149 0.19 0.16 -3.58
C ILE A 149 -0.84 -0.83 -4.13
N ASP A 150 -0.40 -2.05 -4.43
CA ASP A 150 -1.31 -3.14 -4.79
C ASP A 150 -1.45 -4.16 -3.63
N GLU A 151 -2.28 -5.17 -3.83
CA GLU A 151 -2.49 -6.24 -2.88
C GLU A 151 -1.23 -7.09 -2.65
N ILE A 152 -0.34 -7.20 -3.64
CA ILE A 152 0.91 -7.93 -3.52
C ILE A 152 1.91 -7.19 -2.62
N ASP A 153 2.00 -5.86 -2.74
CA ASP A 153 2.78 -5.02 -1.84
C ASP A 153 2.39 -5.25 -0.38
N LEU A 154 1.08 -5.14 -0.11
CA LEU A 154 0.55 -5.26 1.24
C LEU A 154 0.71 -6.69 1.77
N PHE A 155 0.49 -7.70 0.92
CA PHE A 155 0.69 -9.09 1.32
C PHE A 155 2.16 -9.44 1.55
N ALA A 156 3.08 -8.87 0.75
CA ALA A 156 4.52 -8.98 0.99
C ALA A 156 4.92 -8.36 2.33
N HIS A 157 4.29 -7.24 2.72
CA HIS A 157 4.47 -6.67 4.06
C HIS A 157 4.00 -7.64 5.16
N TYR A 158 2.86 -8.29 5.02
CA TYR A 158 2.41 -9.30 5.99
C TYR A 158 3.34 -10.52 6.08
N ILE A 159 3.84 -11.03 4.94
CA ILE A 159 4.83 -12.11 4.93
C ILE A 159 6.11 -11.66 5.66
N GLU A 160 6.59 -10.45 5.38
CA GLU A 160 7.77 -9.89 6.04
C GLU A 160 7.59 -9.75 7.56
N LEU A 161 6.42 -9.30 8.01
CA LEU A 161 6.08 -9.25 9.43
C LEU A 161 6.10 -10.65 10.08
N GLY A 162 5.70 -11.69 9.35
CA GLY A 162 5.83 -13.08 9.79
C GLY A 162 7.28 -13.52 10.08
N THR A 163 8.27 -12.79 9.57
CA THR A 163 9.70 -13.08 9.78
C THR A 163 10.31 -12.37 10.98
N LEU A 164 9.54 -11.54 11.71
CA LEU A 164 10.03 -10.70 12.81
C LEU A 164 10.84 -11.48 13.86
N ALA A 165 10.34 -12.64 14.27
CA ALA A 165 11.00 -13.50 15.27
C ALA A 165 11.96 -14.53 14.65
N SER A 166 12.26 -14.43 13.35
CA SER A 166 13.13 -15.37 12.64
C SER A 166 14.09 -14.64 11.69
N ALA A 167 13.94 -14.79 10.37
CA ALA A 167 14.91 -14.34 9.38
C ALA A 167 15.24 -12.85 9.50
N ARG A 168 14.27 -11.99 9.88
CA ARG A 168 14.54 -10.56 10.07
C ARG A 168 15.52 -10.27 11.20
N ALA A 169 15.49 -11.06 12.28
CA ALA A 169 16.47 -10.93 13.37
C ALA A 169 17.90 -11.29 12.93
N LEU A 170 18.04 -11.96 11.78
CA LEU A 170 19.31 -12.39 11.20
C LEU A 170 19.67 -11.65 9.90
N ALA A 171 18.97 -10.55 9.56
CA ALA A 171 19.11 -9.88 8.27
C ALA A 171 20.56 -9.53 7.92
N GLY A 172 21.30 -8.89 8.84
CA GLY A 172 22.71 -8.55 8.62
C GLY A 172 23.57 -9.79 8.33
N TYR A 173 23.32 -10.91 9.01
CA TYR A 173 24.05 -12.17 8.76
C TYR A 173 23.67 -12.81 7.42
N ILE A 174 22.39 -12.73 7.03
CA ILE A 174 21.92 -13.24 5.73
C ILE A 174 22.56 -12.43 4.59
N ALA A 175 22.52 -11.10 4.69
CA ALA A 175 23.05 -10.20 3.67
C ALA A 175 24.57 -10.35 3.47
N THR A 176 25.31 -10.65 4.56
CA THR A 176 26.77 -10.66 4.55
C THR A 176 27.38 -12.07 4.54
N ALA A 177 26.56 -13.13 4.44
CA ALA A 177 27.05 -14.50 4.39
C ALA A 177 27.94 -14.73 3.15
N GLN A 178 29.19 -15.14 3.37
CA GLN A 178 30.16 -15.41 2.31
C GLN A 178 30.91 -16.72 2.57
N PRO A 179 31.33 -17.45 1.51
CA PRO A 179 32.19 -18.61 1.69
C PRO A 179 33.60 -18.19 2.17
N PRO A 180 34.34 -19.08 2.83
CA PRO A 180 35.73 -18.81 3.21
C PRO A 180 36.57 -18.39 2.00
N GLY A 181 37.27 -17.26 2.11
CA GLY A 181 38.19 -16.76 1.07
C GLY A 181 37.56 -15.81 0.02
N ALA A 182 36.29 -15.43 0.15
CA ALA A 182 35.61 -14.53 -0.80
C ALA A 182 36.17 -13.09 -0.85
N GLY A 183 36.90 -12.63 0.17
CA GLY A 183 37.62 -11.35 0.16
C GLY A 183 36.76 -10.08 0.24
N LEU A 184 35.43 -10.19 0.31
CA LEU A 184 34.54 -9.07 0.64
C LEU A 184 34.64 -8.79 2.14
N VAL A 185 35.35 -7.71 2.49
CA VAL A 185 35.45 -7.18 3.86
C VAL A 185 34.59 -5.92 3.90
N ARG A 186 33.58 -5.88 4.77
CA ARG A 186 32.91 -4.63 5.14
C ARG A 186 33.60 -4.03 6.34
N ASP A 187 33.77 -2.70 6.34
CA ASP A 187 34.53 -1.97 7.37
C ASP A 187 33.90 -2.06 8.78
N ASP A 188 32.65 -2.50 8.90
CA ASP A 188 31.87 -2.49 10.13
C ASP A 188 31.66 -3.89 10.77
N ASP A 189 32.43 -4.93 10.39
CA ASP A 189 32.29 -6.28 10.96
C ASP A 189 32.51 -6.27 12.49
N PRO A 190 31.45 -6.46 13.32
CA PRO A 190 31.60 -6.34 14.77
C PRO A 190 32.44 -7.46 15.38
N MET A 191 32.69 -8.55 14.63
CA MET A 191 33.31 -9.76 15.15
C MET A 191 34.13 -10.47 14.06
N PRO A 192 35.40 -10.08 13.85
CA PRO A 192 36.29 -10.89 13.05
C PRO A 192 36.41 -12.28 13.72
N LEU A 193 36.01 -13.32 12.98
CA LEU A 193 36.03 -14.73 13.41
C LEU A 193 37.43 -15.23 13.84
N SER A 194 38.47 -14.41 13.64
CA SER A 194 39.82 -14.63 14.14
C SER A 194 39.94 -14.62 15.67
N ARG A 195 38.90 -14.17 16.41
CA ARG A 195 38.90 -14.15 17.89
C ARG A 195 38.23 -15.35 18.56
N LEU A 196 37.76 -16.34 17.81
CA LEU A 196 37.11 -17.57 18.33
C LEU A 196 38.03 -18.80 18.32
N ARG A 197 39.36 -18.62 18.25
CA ARG A 197 40.34 -19.70 18.38
C ARG A 197 41.19 -19.52 19.62
#